data_AF-A0A969NHF4-F1
#
_entry.id   AF-A0A969NHF4-F1
#
_cell.length_a   1.000
_cell.length_b   1.000
_cell.length_c   1.000
_cell.angle_alpha   90.00
_cell.angle_beta   90.00
_cell.angle_gamma   90.00
#
_symmetry.space_group_name_H-M   'P 1'
#
loop_
_entity.id
_entity.type
_entity.pdbx_description
1 polymer ?
#
loop_
_entity_poly.entity_id
_entity_poly.type
_entity_poly.pdbx_seq_one_letter_code
_entity_poly.pdbx_strand_id
1 'polypeptide(L)'
;MRLWHILFLSALASIAWFLAYYFSADNIINLTLILNTLLRFGIYLSVSYLFMLLNSQRNELNEKNKELLELNNEKNTMLGIAAHDIRNSIGAMNSFSGILLEKLGSKPNLEKEIQIANILNESSEHLLNLVTNLLDLSKVQSGKIKLNKKLTDYNSFIENRKTLLQIIAQKKDIQLLFLKNPIISSVDFDPVYLSEVIDNLITNAINNYVVLLRINYQSPAIYHFLRQ
;
A
#
# COMPACT_ATOMS: atom_id res chain seq x y z
N MET A 1 -24.66 -31.89 -8.18
CA MET A 1 -25.55 -31.79 -9.35
C MET A 1 -25.74 -30.30 -9.65
N ARG A 2 -25.22 -29.77 -10.77
CA ARG A 2 -25.20 -28.31 -11.02
C ARG A 2 -26.64 -27.81 -11.19
N LEU A 3 -27.02 -26.73 -10.48
CA LEU A 3 -28.36 -26.10 -10.49
C LEU A 3 -28.94 -25.93 -11.91
N TRP A 4 -28.07 -25.69 -12.88
CA TRP A 4 -28.41 -25.60 -14.31
C TRP A 4 -29.08 -26.85 -14.88
N HIS A 5 -28.71 -28.05 -14.41
CA HIS A 5 -29.35 -29.30 -14.84
C HIS A 5 -30.78 -29.39 -14.31
N ILE A 6 -31.03 -28.96 -13.08
CA ILE A 6 -32.37 -28.97 -12.48
C ILE A 6 -33.27 -27.97 -13.20
N LEU A 7 -32.76 -26.76 -13.48
CA LEU A 7 -33.49 -25.75 -14.26
C LEU A 7 -33.78 -26.25 -15.68
N PHE A 8 -32.80 -26.84 -16.36
CA PHE A 8 -32.96 -27.41 -17.70
C PHE A 8 -33.99 -28.54 -17.75
N LEU A 9 -33.89 -29.54 -16.85
CA LEU A 9 -34.87 -30.64 -16.78
C LEU A 9 -36.28 -30.11 -16.45
N SER A 10 -36.40 -29.11 -15.57
CA SER A 10 -37.70 -28.53 -15.23
C SER A 10 -38.33 -27.79 -16.42
N ALA A 11 -37.53 -27.09 -17.22
CA ALA A 11 -37.99 -26.43 -18.43
C ALA A 11 -38.43 -27.46 -19.48
N LEU A 12 -37.65 -28.52 -19.66
CA LEU A 12 -37.96 -29.63 -20.57
C LEU A 12 -39.25 -30.35 -20.17
N ALA A 13 -39.43 -30.63 -18.88
CA ALA A 13 -40.66 -31.22 -18.34
C ALA A 13 -41.87 -30.31 -18.55
N SER A 14 -41.71 -28.99 -18.42
CA SER A 14 -42.76 -28.02 -18.69
C SER A 14 -43.15 -27.97 -20.17
N ILE A 15 -42.17 -28.05 -21.08
CA ILE A 15 -42.41 -28.08 -22.53
C ILE A 15 -43.09 -29.40 -22.93
N ALA A 16 -42.64 -30.53 -22.37
CA ALA A 16 -43.24 -31.83 -22.60
C ALA A 16 -44.70 -31.89 -22.14
N TRP A 17 -45.00 -31.35 -20.95
CA TRP A 17 -46.38 -31.24 -20.45
C TRP A 17 -47.25 -30.34 -21.33
N PHE A 18 -46.70 -29.21 -21.81
CA PHE A 18 -47.39 -28.32 -22.75
C PHE A 18 -47.73 -29.01 -24.07
N LEU A 19 -46.78 -29.72 -24.68
CA LEU A 19 -46.99 -30.45 -25.93
C LEU A 19 -48.03 -31.56 -25.75
N ALA A 20 -47.91 -32.35 -24.68
CA ALA A 20 -48.85 -33.42 -24.38
C ALA A 20 -50.30 -32.91 -24.24
N TYR A 21 -50.49 -31.76 -23.58
CA TYR A 21 -51.81 -31.14 -23.42
C TYR A 21 -52.32 -30.48 -24.70
N TYR A 22 -51.45 -29.83 -25.48
CA TYR A 22 -51.82 -29.19 -26.75
C TYR A 22 -52.34 -30.22 -27.77
N PHE A 23 -51.71 -31.40 -27.86
CA PHE A 23 -52.16 -32.46 -28.75
C PHE A 23 -53.40 -33.21 -28.25
N SER A 24 -53.77 -33.11 -26.97
CA SER A 24 -54.93 -33.81 -26.41
C SER A 24 -56.22 -32.97 -26.34
N ALA A 25 -56.17 -31.67 -26.64
CA ALA A 25 -57.31 -30.78 -26.50
C ALA A 25 -57.89 -30.37 -27.88
N ASP A 26 -59.17 -30.66 -28.12
CA ASP A 26 -59.90 -30.14 -29.29
C ASP A 26 -59.92 -28.60 -29.27
N ASN A 27 -59.52 -28.00 -30.40
CA ASN A 27 -59.26 -26.58 -30.63
C ASN A 27 -60.20 -25.57 -29.91
N ILE A 28 -59.86 -25.22 -28.68
CA ILE A 28 -60.00 -23.87 -28.11
C ILE A 28 -58.74 -23.65 -27.27
N ILE A 29 -57.91 -22.70 -27.67
CA ILE A 29 -56.68 -22.34 -26.95
C ILE A 29 -57.08 -21.91 -25.52
N ASN A 30 -56.86 -22.81 -24.56
CA ASN A 30 -57.15 -22.55 -23.16
C ASN A 30 -56.21 -21.44 -22.66
N LEU A 31 -56.76 -20.26 -22.39
CA LEU A 31 -56.06 -19.09 -21.84
C LEU A 31 -55.16 -19.45 -20.63
N THR A 32 -55.59 -20.45 -19.85
CA THR A 32 -54.85 -21.03 -18.71
C THR A 32 -53.49 -21.63 -19.11
N LEU A 33 -53.36 -22.18 -20.32
CA LEU A 33 -52.12 -22.75 -20.83
C LEU A 33 -51.10 -21.66 -21.17
N ILE A 34 -51.53 -20.61 -21.86
CA ILE A 34 -50.71 -19.44 -22.20
C ILE A 34 -50.26 -18.72 -20.92
N LEU A 35 -51.17 -18.53 -19.96
CA LEU A 35 -50.85 -17.93 -18.67
C LEU A 35 -49.79 -18.76 -17.91
N ASN A 36 -49.89 -20.09 -17.92
CA ASN A 36 -48.92 -20.97 -17.26
C ASN A 36 -47.53 -20.91 -17.92
N THR A 37 -47.46 -20.90 -19.26
CA THR A 37 -46.17 -20.84 -19.97
C THR A 37 -45.48 -19.50 -19.76
N LEU A 38 -46.23 -18.39 -19.81
CA LEU A 38 -45.70 -17.05 -19.53
C LEU A 38 -45.23 -16.92 -18.08
N LEU A 39 -45.99 -17.43 -17.12
CA LEU A 39 -45.62 -17.42 -15.70
C LEU A 39 -44.31 -18.19 -15.48
N ARG A 40 -44.19 -19.39 -16.04
CA ARG A 40 -42.96 -20.20 -15.94
C ARG A 40 -41.78 -19.52 -16.61
N PHE A 41 -41.96 -18.94 -17.79
CA PHE A 41 -40.91 -18.19 -18.47
C PHE A 41 -40.44 -16.99 -17.64
N GLY A 42 -41.37 -16.24 -17.04
CA GLY A 42 -41.05 -15.15 -16.12
C GLY A 42 -40.27 -15.61 -14.87
N ILE A 43 -40.63 -16.76 -14.31
CA ILE A 43 -39.89 -17.38 -13.20
C ILE A 43 -38.47 -17.76 -13.65
N TYR A 44 -38.30 -18.36 -14.83
CA TYR A 44 -36.97 -18.71 -15.33
C TYR A 44 -36.10 -17.48 -15.57
N LEU A 45 -36.65 -16.42 -16.15
CA LEU A 45 -35.93 -15.16 -16.35
C LEU A 45 -35.51 -14.53 -15.03
N SER A 46 -36.43 -14.45 -14.06
CA SER A 46 -36.14 -13.87 -12.74
C SER A 46 -35.10 -14.69 -11.97
N VAL A 47 -35.20 -16.02 -11.97
CA VAL A 47 -34.19 -16.91 -11.36
C VAL A 47 -32.83 -16.79 -12.06
N SER A 48 -32.81 -16.73 -13.39
CA SER A 48 -31.57 -16.55 -14.14
C SER A 48 -30.92 -15.20 -13.84
N TYR A 49 -31.71 -14.13 -13.75
CA TYR A 49 -31.24 -12.79 -13.39
C TYR A 49 -30.66 -12.76 -11.97
N LEU A 50 -31.39 -13.32 -10.98
CA LEU A 50 -30.92 -13.41 -9.60
C LEU A 50 -29.62 -14.23 -9.49
N PHE A 51 -29.53 -15.33 -10.23
CA PHE A 51 -28.31 -16.15 -10.27
C PHE A 51 -27.12 -15.39 -10.85
N MET A 52 -27.34 -14.59 -11.91
CA MET A 52 -26.30 -13.75 -12.50
C MET A 52 -25.84 -12.66 -11.53
N LEU A 53 -26.78 -11.96 -10.88
CA LEU A 53 -26.49 -10.94 -9.87
C LEU A 53 -25.71 -11.51 -8.68
N LEU A 54 -26.13 -12.67 -8.18
CA LEU A 54 -25.50 -13.33 -7.04
C LEU A 54 -24.06 -13.77 -7.37
N ASN A 55 -23.82 -14.26 -8.59
CA ASN A 55 -22.45 -14.57 -9.02
C ASN A 55 -21.59 -13.33 -9.19
N SER A 56 -22.15 -12.23 -9.70
CA SER A 56 -21.44 -10.94 -9.80
C SER A 56 -20.99 -10.45 -8.42
N GLN A 57 -21.92 -10.42 -7.45
CA GLN A 57 -21.61 -10.02 -6.07
C GLN A 57 -20.60 -10.96 -5.42
N ARG A 58 -20.71 -12.27 -5.66
CA ARG A 58 -19.74 -13.24 -5.15
C ARG A 58 -18.34 -13.00 -5.72
N ASN A 59 -18.24 -12.68 -7.00
CA ASN A 59 -16.96 -12.38 -7.64
C ASN A 59 -16.35 -11.09 -7.09
N GLU A 60 -17.15 -10.02 -6.97
CA GLU A 60 -16.71 -8.76 -6.35
C GLU A 60 -16.23 -8.98 -4.91
N LEU A 61 -16.99 -9.74 -4.11
CA LEU A 61 -16.60 -10.07 -2.74
C LEU A 61 -15.29 -10.86 -2.70
N ASN A 62 -15.10 -11.82 -3.60
CA ASN A 62 -13.87 -12.60 -3.68
C ASN A 62 -12.67 -11.73 -4.09
N GLU A 63 -12.84 -10.83 -5.04
CA GLU A 63 -11.80 -9.86 -5.43
C GLU A 63 -11.42 -8.96 -4.27
N LYS A 64 -12.41 -8.41 -3.56
CA LYS A 64 -12.19 -7.59 -2.36
C LYS A 64 -11.50 -8.37 -1.24
N ASN A 65 -11.88 -9.62 -1.02
CA ASN A 65 -11.21 -10.49 -0.04
C ASN A 65 -9.77 -10.76 -0.43
N LYS A 66 -9.49 -11.00 -1.73
CA LYS A 66 -8.13 -11.21 -2.22
C LYS A 66 -7.27 -9.97 -2.00
N GLU A 67 -7.78 -8.79 -2.35
CA GLU A 67 -7.14 -7.49 -2.10
C GLU A 67 -6.84 -7.27 -0.62
N LEU A 68 -7.80 -7.59 0.27
CA LEU A 68 -7.61 -7.51 1.73
C LEU A 68 -6.56 -8.48 2.25
N LEU A 69 -6.54 -9.72 1.74
CA LEU A 69 -5.54 -10.71 2.13
C LEU A 69 -4.13 -10.32 1.66
N GLU A 70 -4.00 -9.80 0.45
CA GLU A 70 -2.75 -9.26 -0.09
C GLU A 70 -2.24 -8.11 0.79
N LEU A 71 -3.08 -7.13 1.09
CA LEU A 71 -2.74 -6.00 1.97
C LEU A 71 -2.36 -6.46 3.40
N ASN A 72 -3.07 -7.45 3.94
CA ASN A 72 -2.78 -7.98 5.26
C ASN A 72 -1.44 -8.75 5.30
N ASN A 73 -1.13 -9.51 4.25
CA ASN A 73 0.15 -10.19 4.12
C ASN A 73 1.32 -9.21 3.98
N GLU A 74 1.14 -8.15 3.20
CA GLU A 74 2.13 -7.06 3.10
C GLU A 74 2.37 -6.43 4.48
N LYS A 75 1.30 -6.07 5.20
CA LYS A 75 1.37 -5.55 6.56
C LYS A 75 2.13 -6.48 7.52
N ASN A 76 1.79 -7.77 7.52
CA ASN A 76 2.44 -8.76 8.38
C ASN A 76 3.92 -8.93 8.04
N THR A 77 4.27 -8.92 6.75
CA THR A 77 5.65 -9.00 6.29
C THR A 77 6.45 -7.80 6.77
N MET A 78 5.92 -6.58 6.61
CA MET A 78 6.57 -5.36 7.10
C MET A 78 6.79 -5.38 8.62
N LEU A 79 5.77 -5.79 9.38
CA LEU A 79 5.89 -5.92 10.84
C LEU A 79 6.91 -6.99 11.25
N GLY A 80 6.97 -8.11 10.52
CA GLY A 80 7.96 -9.16 10.75
C GLY A 80 9.40 -8.68 10.54
N ILE A 81 9.64 -7.93 9.46
CA ILE A 81 10.95 -7.32 9.16
C ILE A 81 11.32 -6.33 10.27
N ALA A 82 10.41 -5.41 10.62
CA ALA A 82 10.66 -4.44 11.68
C ALA A 82 10.96 -5.12 13.03
N ALA A 83 10.22 -6.17 13.40
CA ALA A 83 10.45 -6.92 14.63
C ALA A 83 11.82 -7.61 14.64
N HIS A 84 12.26 -8.16 13.51
CA HIS A 84 13.58 -8.75 13.36
C HIS A 84 14.70 -7.71 13.54
N ASP A 85 14.57 -6.56 12.88
CA ASP A 85 15.59 -5.51 12.92
C ASP A 85 15.67 -4.84 14.30
N ILE A 86 14.53 -4.68 14.97
CA ILE A 86 14.47 -4.25 16.38
C ILE A 86 15.19 -5.27 17.27
N ARG A 87 14.90 -6.57 17.12
CA ARG A 87 15.56 -7.63 17.92
C ARG A 87 17.07 -7.60 17.72
N ASN A 88 17.54 -7.44 16.49
CA ASN A 88 18.97 -7.40 16.20
C ASN A 88 19.64 -6.16 16.81
N SER A 89 19.03 -4.98 16.67
CA SER A 89 19.55 -3.73 17.24
C SER A 89 19.64 -3.80 18.77
N ILE A 90 18.58 -4.30 19.43
CA ILE A 90 18.58 -4.51 20.89
C ILE A 90 19.60 -5.58 21.30
N GLY A 91 19.71 -6.67 20.54
CA GLY A 91 20.67 -7.75 20.79
C GLY A 91 22.12 -7.27 20.74
N ALA A 92 22.44 -6.43 19.75
CA ALA A 92 23.74 -5.76 19.67
C ALA A 92 23.96 -4.87 20.91
N MET A 93 22.99 -4.02 21.26
CA MET A 93 23.12 -3.13 22.42
C MET A 93 23.35 -3.88 23.73
N ASN A 94 22.61 -4.96 23.97
CA ASN A 94 22.79 -5.80 25.15
C ASN A 94 24.17 -6.48 25.17
N SER A 95 24.64 -6.98 24.03
CA SER A 95 25.95 -7.65 23.93
C SER A 95 27.09 -6.67 24.20
N PHE A 96 27.06 -5.50 23.55
CA PHE A 96 28.10 -4.48 23.67
C PHE A 96 28.12 -3.80 25.04
N SER A 97 26.95 -3.53 25.63
CA SER A 97 26.87 -3.07 27.03
C SER A 97 27.37 -4.13 28.02
N GLY A 98 27.08 -5.41 27.79
CA GLY A 98 27.63 -6.52 28.57
C GLY A 98 29.16 -6.56 28.54
N ILE A 99 29.78 -6.36 27.39
CA ILE A 99 31.24 -6.29 27.24
C ILE A 99 31.83 -5.10 28.03
N LEU A 100 31.15 -3.94 28.04
CA LEU A 100 31.59 -2.80 28.85
C LEU A 100 31.49 -3.10 30.35
N LEU A 101 30.39 -3.74 30.78
CA LEU A 101 30.17 -4.11 32.17
C LEU A 101 31.20 -5.12 32.67
N GLU A 102 31.54 -6.14 31.88
CA GLU A 102 32.57 -7.15 32.24
C GLU A 102 33.96 -6.53 32.40
N LYS A 103 34.24 -5.44 31.67
CA LYS A 103 35.52 -4.74 31.74
C LYS A 103 35.63 -3.76 32.92
N LEU A 104 34.54 -3.49 33.64
CA LEU A 104 34.59 -2.65 34.84
C LEU A 104 35.52 -3.30 35.89
N GLY A 105 36.69 -2.71 36.11
CA GLY A 105 37.73 -3.23 37.01
C GLY A 105 38.97 -3.81 36.30
N SER A 106 38.94 -3.90 34.97
CA SER A 106 40.11 -4.20 34.14
C SER A 106 40.93 -2.95 33.84
N LYS A 107 42.17 -3.10 33.35
CA LYS A 107 42.98 -1.97 32.90
C LYS A 107 42.26 -1.25 31.75
N PRO A 108 41.95 0.05 31.87
CA PRO A 108 41.11 0.76 30.91
C PRO A 108 41.73 0.75 29.52
N ASN A 109 40.90 0.54 28.50
CA ASN A 109 41.29 0.65 27.10
C ASN A 109 40.32 1.63 26.43
N LEU A 110 40.67 2.91 26.54
CA LEU A 110 39.84 4.02 26.10
C LEU A 110 39.43 3.91 24.62
N GLU A 111 40.33 3.46 23.75
CA GLU A 111 40.05 3.32 22.32
C GLU A 111 38.98 2.24 22.06
N LYS A 112 39.09 1.07 22.70
CA LYS A 112 38.06 0.01 22.60
C LYS A 112 36.73 0.44 23.24
N GLU A 113 36.78 1.15 24.36
CA GLU A 113 35.58 1.66 25.03
C GLU A 113 34.83 2.67 24.17
N ILE A 114 35.55 3.59 23.51
CA ILE A 114 34.97 4.55 22.55
C ILE A 114 34.35 3.82 21.35
N GLN A 115 35.02 2.80 20.80
CA GLN A 115 34.47 2.01 19.69
C GLN A 115 33.16 1.32 20.10
N ILE A 116 33.11 0.71 21.29
CA ILE A 116 31.89 0.07 21.78
C ILE A 116 30.77 1.10 22.02
N ALA A 117 31.10 2.26 22.60
CA ALA A 117 30.15 3.35 22.80
C ALA A 117 29.58 3.88 21.47
N ASN A 118 30.39 3.98 20.42
CA ASN A 118 29.93 4.36 19.08
C ASN A 118 28.94 3.33 18.51
N ILE A 119 29.24 2.03 18.62
CA ILE A 119 28.34 0.97 18.16
C ILE A 119 26.99 1.02 18.92
N LEU A 120 27.02 1.28 20.22
CA LEU A 120 25.82 1.47 21.03
C LEU A 120 24.98 2.67 20.56
N ASN A 121 25.64 3.80 20.28
CA ASN A 121 24.98 4.99 19.79
C ASN A 121 24.36 4.77 18.41
N GLU A 122 25.11 4.19 17.47
CA GLU A 122 24.62 3.85 16.13
C GLU A 122 23.42 2.88 16.16
N SER A 123 23.47 1.87 17.03
CA SER A 123 22.36 0.92 17.22
C SER A 123 21.11 1.60 17.79
N SER A 124 21.30 2.56 18.70
CA SER A 124 20.20 3.36 19.28
C SER A 124 19.56 4.28 18.23
N GLU A 125 20.37 4.98 17.45
CA GLU A 125 19.90 5.85 16.37
C GLU A 125 19.14 5.04 15.31
N HIS A 126 19.66 3.87 14.94
CA HIS A 126 18.98 2.97 14.00
C HIS A 126 17.62 2.51 14.51
N LEU A 127 17.53 2.09 15.78
CA LEU A 127 16.26 1.68 16.40
C LEU A 127 15.26 2.83 16.47
N LEU A 128 15.70 4.04 16.83
CA LEU A 128 14.84 5.22 16.86
C LEU A 128 14.26 5.53 15.47
N ASN A 129 15.08 5.42 14.42
CA ASN A 129 14.66 5.61 13.04
C ASN A 129 13.63 4.55 12.62
N LEU A 130 13.85 3.26 12.97
CA LEU A 130 12.88 2.19 12.69
C LEU A 130 11.52 2.44 13.34
N VAL A 131 11.51 2.84 14.61
CA VAL A 131 10.27 3.14 15.35
C VAL A 131 9.56 4.36 14.75
N THR A 132 10.30 5.40 14.42
CA THR A 132 9.76 6.62 13.80
C THR A 132 9.12 6.30 12.45
N ASN A 133 9.82 5.58 11.59
CA ASN A 133 9.30 5.14 10.29
C ASN A 133 8.00 4.31 10.43
N LEU A 134 7.94 3.43 11.43
CA LEU A 134 6.74 2.61 11.68
C LEU A 134 5.55 3.46 12.16
N LEU A 135 5.80 4.46 13.01
CA LEU A 135 4.78 5.42 13.45
C LEU A 135 4.27 6.28 12.28
N ASP A 136 5.15 6.76 11.43
CA ASP A 136 4.77 7.59 10.29
C ASP A 136 4.00 6.79 9.24
N LEU A 137 4.40 5.54 8.96
CA LEU A 137 3.61 4.62 8.14
C LEU A 137 2.20 4.40 8.72
N SER A 138 2.07 4.27 10.04
CA SER A 138 0.75 4.15 10.69
C SER A 138 -0.12 5.40 10.50
N LYS A 139 0.48 6.60 10.54
CA LYS A 139 -0.22 7.86 10.26
C LYS A 139 -0.66 7.94 8.79
N VAL A 140 0.19 7.53 7.86
CA VAL A 140 -0.15 7.45 6.42
C VAL A 140 -1.35 6.53 6.22
N GLN A 141 -1.29 5.29 6.73
CA GLN A 141 -2.34 4.27 6.53
C GLN A 141 -3.68 4.65 7.16
N SER A 142 -3.66 5.41 8.26
CA SER A 142 -4.90 5.89 8.90
C SER A 142 -5.51 7.12 8.23
N GLY A 143 -4.89 7.65 7.16
CA GLY A 143 -5.35 8.85 6.46
C GLY A 143 -5.29 10.12 7.31
N LYS A 144 -4.53 10.10 8.42
CA LYS A 144 -4.48 11.20 9.41
C LYS A 144 -3.45 12.27 9.09
N ILE A 145 -2.74 12.16 7.97
CA ILE A 145 -1.75 13.17 7.58
C ILE A 145 -2.47 14.44 7.16
N LYS A 146 -2.24 15.51 7.92
CA LYS A 146 -2.65 16.87 7.57
C LYS A 146 -1.40 17.62 7.13
N LEU A 147 -1.33 17.95 5.84
CA LEU A 147 -0.25 18.78 5.30
C LEU A 147 -0.47 20.23 5.75
N ASN A 148 0.55 20.81 6.37
CA ASN A 148 0.62 22.22 6.72
C ASN A 148 1.36 22.98 5.61
N LYS A 149 0.67 23.15 4.47
CA LYS A 149 1.25 23.85 3.33
C LYS A 149 1.47 25.33 3.65
N LYS A 150 2.65 25.83 3.31
CA LYS A 150 3.02 27.23 3.48
C LYS A 150 3.82 27.67 2.27
N LEU A 151 3.55 28.90 1.83
CA LEU A 151 4.35 29.55 0.81
C LEU A 151 5.79 29.73 1.31
N THR A 152 6.71 28.97 0.73
CA THR A 152 8.09 28.86 1.20
C THR A 152 9.06 29.15 0.04
N ASP A 153 10.13 29.91 0.30
CA ASP A 153 11.21 30.10 -0.67
C ASP A 153 11.91 28.76 -0.93
N TYR A 154 11.75 28.26 -2.16
CA TYR A 154 12.26 26.96 -2.55
C TYR A 154 13.78 26.92 -2.59
N ASN A 155 14.44 27.97 -3.10
CA ASN A 155 15.89 28.01 -3.21
C ASN A 155 16.54 28.07 -1.82
N SER A 156 16.00 28.89 -0.93
CA SER A 156 16.48 28.98 0.45
C SER A 156 16.26 27.66 1.20
N PHE A 157 15.10 27.01 1.02
CA PHE A 157 14.81 25.70 1.61
C PHE A 157 15.81 24.63 1.15
N ILE A 158 16.06 24.52 -0.17
CA ILE A 158 16.99 23.54 -0.73
C ILE A 158 18.44 23.80 -0.32
N GLU A 159 18.90 25.06 -0.26
CA GLU A 159 20.25 25.39 0.22
C GLU A 159 20.46 24.94 1.68
N ASN A 160 19.48 25.19 2.55
CA ASN A 160 19.55 24.70 3.94
C ASN A 160 19.66 23.18 3.99
N ARG A 161 18.91 22.46 3.14
CA ARG A 161 19.02 20.99 3.06
C ARG A 161 20.36 20.53 2.53
N LYS A 162 20.89 21.20 1.51
CA LYS A 162 22.22 20.93 0.96
C LYS A 162 23.28 21.01 2.04
N THR A 163 23.33 22.08 2.84
CA THR A 163 24.36 22.25 3.88
C THR A 163 24.42 21.06 4.83
N LEU A 164 23.26 20.57 5.26
CA LEU A 164 23.17 19.43 6.18
C LEU A 164 23.58 18.12 5.50
N LEU A 165 23.09 17.87 4.29
CA LEU A 165 23.37 16.63 3.56
C LEU A 165 24.80 16.56 3.02
N GLN A 166 25.44 17.71 2.77
CA GLN A 166 26.85 17.79 2.34
C GLN A 166 27.78 17.19 3.40
N ILE A 167 27.49 17.39 4.69
CA ILE A 167 28.29 16.83 5.80
C ILE A 167 28.24 15.30 5.76
N ILE A 168 27.05 14.73 5.50
CA ILE A 168 26.85 13.27 5.41
C ILE A 168 27.55 12.71 4.17
N ALA A 169 27.43 13.40 3.03
CA ALA A 169 28.05 12.98 1.78
C ALA A 169 29.59 13.04 1.85
N GLN A 170 30.16 14.05 2.50
CA GLN A 170 31.61 14.19 2.69
C GLN A 170 32.22 13.04 3.49
N LYS A 171 31.51 12.49 4.48
CA LYS A 171 31.97 11.31 5.24
C LYS A 171 32.14 10.06 4.35
N LYS A 172 31.55 10.05 3.16
CA LYS A 172 31.63 8.96 2.18
C LYS A 172 32.31 9.37 0.87
N ASP A 173 33.00 10.51 0.84
CA ASP A 173 33.65 11.08 -0.35
C ASP A 173 32.71 11.28 -1.55
N ILE A 174 31.42 11.56 -1.30
CA ILE A 174 30.41 11.80 -2.34
C ILE A 174 30.23 13.31 -2.55
N GLN A 175 30.28 13.74 -3.82
CA GLN A 175 29.98 15.11 -4.20
C GLN A 175 28.49 15.28 -4.50
N LEU A 176 27.80 16.14 -3.74
CA LEU A 176 26.43 16.56 -4.04
C LEU A 176 26.43 17.82 -4.92
N LEU A 177 25.74 17.75 -6.06
CA LEU A 177 25.53 18.88 -6.97
C LEU A 177 24.08 19.34 -6.89
N PHE A 178 23.89 20.61 -6.57
CA PHE A 178 22.56 21.24 -6.51
C PHE A 178 22.46 22.30 -7.60
N LEU A 179 21.51 22.12 -8.51
CA LEU A 179 21.21 23.08 -9.58
C LEU A 179 20.06 23.97 -9.12
N LYS A 180 20.34 25.26 -8.95
CA LYS A 180 19.32 26.26 -8.64
C LYS A 180 18.40 26.45 -9.84
N ASN A 181 17.11 26.55 -9.59
CA ASN A 181 16.15 26.94 -10.62
C ASN A 181 15.80 28.42 -10.40
N PRO A 182 16.29 29.35 -11.26
CA PRO A 182 16.05 30.78 -11.08
C PRO A 182 14.59 31.19 -11.30
N ILE A 183 13.76 30.31 -11.87
CA ILE A 183 12.35 30.59 -12.17
C ILE A 183 11.45 30.34 -10.95
N ILE A 184 11.88 29.47 -10.03
CA ILE A 184 11.08 29.07 -8.87
C ILE A 184 11.51 29.91 -7.66
N SER A 185 10.70 30.88 -7.25
CA SER A 185 10.93 31.69 -6.04
C SER A 185 10.24 31.05 -4.84
N SER A 186 8.91 31.16 -4.76
CA SER A 186 8.11 30.64 -3.65
C SER A 186 7.13 29.59 -4.14
N VAL A 187 7.11 28.45 -3.46
CA VAL A 187 6.22 27.32 -3.77
C VAL A 187 5.40 27.01 -2.53
N ASP A 188 4.14 26.62 -2.73
CA ASP A 188 3.26 26.18 -1.65
C ASP A 188 3.45 24.68 -1.37
N PHE A 189 4.13 24.36 -0.28
CA PHE A 189 4.38 22.99 0.16
C PHE A 189 4.49 22.91 1.69
N ASP A 190 4.43 21.71 2.25
CA ASP A 190 4.76 21.49 3.66
C ASP A 190 6.28 21.26 3.79
N PRO A 191 7.04 22.20 4.38
CA PRO A 191 8.49 22.10 4.45
C PRO A 191 8.98 20.94 5.31
N VAL A 192 8.18 20.48 6.28
CA VAL A 192 8.55 19.34 7.13
C VAL A 192 8.52 18.07 6.30
N TYR A 193 7.38 17.77 5.67
CA TYR A 193 7.24 16.58 4.83
C TYR A 193 8.18 16.61 3.62
N LEU A 194 8.36 17.77 2.97
CA LEU A 194 9.29 17.84 1.85
C LEU A 194 10.75 17.62 2.29
N SER A 195 11.12 18.09 3.49
CA SER A 195 12.48 17.85 4.02
C SER A 195 12.72 16.38 4.28
N GLU A 196 11.73 15.68 4.85
CA GLU A 196 11.79 14.25 5.11
C GLU A 196 11.92 13.44 3.81
N VAL A 197 11.17 13.80 2.77
CA VAL A 197 11.28 13.18 1.45
C VAL A 197 12.68 13.38 0.86
N ILE A 198 13.19 14.63 0.86
CA ILE A 198 14.51 14.94 0.30
C ILE A 198 15.61 14.23 1.07
N ASP A 199 15.56 14.28 2.41
CA ASP A 199 16.55 13.66 3.28
C ASP A 199 16.53 12.15 3.07
N ASN A 200 15.37 11.48 3.04
CA ASN A 200 15.28 10.04 2.78
C ASN A 200 15.87 9.65 1.42
N LEU A 201 15.55 10.41 0.36
CA LEU A 201 16.03 10.11 -0.99
C LEU A 201 17.53 10.31 -1.12
N ILE A 202 18.07 11.42 -0.60
CA ILE A 202 19.51 11.72 -0.71
C ILE A 202 20.31 10.80 0.20
N THR A 203 19.85 10.53 1.42
CA THR A 203 20.53 9.60 2.33
C THR A 203 20.52 8.18 1.77
N ASN A 204 19.42 7.75 1.13
CA ASN A 204 19.40 6.48 0.41
C ASN A 204 20.36 6.48 -0.78
N ALA A 205 20.45 7.56 -1.56
CA ALA A 205 21.41 7.66 -2.68
C ALA A 205 22.88 7.64 -2.21
N ILE A 206 23.18 8.23 -1.06
CA ILE A 206 24.49 8.21 -0.40
C ILE A 206 24.83 6.81 0.13
N ASN A 207 23.82 6.05 0.58
CA ASN A 207 23.99 4.71 1.15
C ASN A 207 24.01 3.59 0.10
N ASN A 208 23.18 3.71 -0.94
CA ASN A 208 22.97 2.74 -2.00
C ASN A 208 23.09 3.47 -3.34
N TYR A 209 24.24 3.34 -4.01
CA TYR A 209 24.43 3.88 -5.34
C TYR A 209 23.35 3.33 -6.29
N VAL A 210 22.41 4.21 -6.65
CA VAL A 210 21.50 4.26 -7.83
C VAL A 210 20.08 4.64 -7.37
N VAL A 211 19.83 5.95 -7.31
CA VAL A 211 18.49 6.53 -7.43
C VAL A 211 18.54 7.60 -8.51
N LEU A 212 17.92 7.34 -9.66
CA LEU A 212 17.64 8.35 -10.67
C LEU A 212 16.33 9.04 -10.32
N LEU A 213 16.41 10.27 -9.79
CA LEU A 213 15.26 11.11 -9.51
C LEU A 213 15.11 12.19 -10.56
N ARG A 214 14.06 12.08 -11.37
CA ARG A 214 13.56 13.15 -12.25
C ARG A 214 12.33 13.77 -11.61
N ILE A 215 12.52 14.81 -10.80
CA ILE A 215 11.41 15.58 -10.23
C ILE A 215 10.94 16.58 -11.29
N ASN A 216 9.79 16.30 -11.90
CA ASN A 216 9.16 17.19 -12.88
C ASN A 216 7.92 17.82 -12.22
N TYR A 217 7.99 19.11 -11.88
CA TYR A 217 6.82 19.86 -11.42
C TYR A 217 5.97 20.23 -12.64
N GLN A 218 4.81 19.57 -12.80
CA GLN A 218 3.78 20.01 -13.75
C GLN A 218 2.62 20.66 -12.99
N SER A 219 2.26 21.86 -13.44
CA SER A 219 1.20 22.71 -12.89
C SER A 219 -0.16 21.97 -12.76
N PRO A 220 -1.04 22.29 -11.81
CA PRO A 220 -2.28 21.54 -11.52
C PRO A 220 -3.39 21.58 -12.58
N ALA A 221 -3.10 22.01 -13.81
CA ALA A 221 -4.13 22.37 -14.80
C ALA A 221 -4.63 21.22 -15.69
N ILE A 222 -4.25 19.95 -15.47
CA ILE A 222 -4.70 18.84 -16.32
C ILE A 222 -5.26 17.69 -15.46
N TYR A 223 -6.44 17.93 -14.87
CA TYR A 223 -7.31 16.91 -14.26
C TYR A 223 -8.54 16.59 -15.12
N HIS A 224 -8.46 16.80 -16.43
CA HIS A 224 -9.45 16.31 -17.39
C HIS A 224 -8.76 15.48 -18.46
N PHE A 225 -8.55 14.19 -18.18
CA PHE A 225 -8.80 13.08 -19.10
C PHE A 225 -8.27 11.81 -18.42
N LEU A 226 -9.20 10.95 -17.99
CA LEU A 226 -9.14 9.48 -17.95
C LEU A 226 -10.26 9.00 -17.01
N ARG A 227 -11.48 9.17 -17.48
CA ARG A 227 -12.64 8.36 -17.09
C ARG A 227 -13.37 8.00 -18.37
N GLN A 228 -12.83 7.01 -19.07
CA GLN A 228 -13.57 6.03 -19.87
C GLN A 228 -12.88 4.69 -19.65
#